data_AF-Q9BTM9-F1
#
_entry.id   AF-Q9BTM9-F1
#
_cell.length_a   1.000
_cell.length_b   1.000
_cell.length_c   1.000
_cell.angle_alpha   90.00
_cell.angle_beta   90.00
_cell.angle_gamma   90.00
#
_symmetry.space_group_name_H-M   'P 1'
#
loop_
_entity.id
_entity.type
_entity.pdbx_description
1 polymer ?
#
loop_
_entity_poly.entity_id
_entity_poly.type
_entity_poly.pdbx_seq_one_letter_code
_entity_poly.pdbx_strand_id
1 'polypeptide(L)'
;MAAPLSVEVEFGGGAELLFDGIKKHRVTLPGQEEPWDIRNLLIWIKKNLLKERPELFIQGDSVRPGILVLINDADWELLGELDYQLQDQDSVLFISTLHGG
;
A
#
# COMPACT_ATOMS: atom_id res chain seq x y z
N MET A 1 -20.46 12.56 -2.09
CA MET A 1 -19.16 12.11 -2.65
C MET A 1 -18.07 12.84 -1.89
N ALA A 2 -17.19 12.11 -1.20
CA ALA A 2 -16.02 12.71 -0.55
C ALA A 2 -15.06 13.29 -1.60
N ALA A 3 -14.17 14.20 -1.17
CA ALA A 3 -13.10 14.68 -2.04
C ALA A 3 -12.12 13.54 -2.37
N PRO A 4 -11.41 13.60 -3.51
CA PRO A 4 -10.30 12.69 -3.78
C PRO A 4 -9.23 12.79 -2.69
N LEU A 5 -8.61 11.65 -2.34
CA LEU A 5 -7.58 11.56 -1.30
C LEU A 5 -6.21 11.46 -1.95
N SER A 6 -5.25 12.31 -1.57
CA SER A 6 -3.88 12.24 -2.07
C SER A 6 -2.98 11.55 -1.07
N VAL A 7 -2.37 10.42 -1.44
CA VAL A 7 -1.44 9.68 -0.56
C VAL A 7 -0.14 9.36 -1.29
N GLU A 8 0.94 9.18 -0.53
CA GLU A 8 2.21 8.65 -1.04
C GLU A 8 2.26 7.15 -0.74
N VAL A 9 2.51 6.35 -1.77
CA VAL A 9 2.76 4.91 -1.63
C VAL A 9 4.21 4.65 -1.99
N GLU A 10 4.98 4.11 -1.05
CA GLU A 10 6.38 3.76 -1.25
C GLU A 10 6.60 2.24 -1.18
N PHE A 11 7.48 1.74 -2.04
CA PHE A 11 7.90 0.35 -2.09
C PHE A 11 9.42 0.26 -1.89
N GLY A 12 9.85 -0.62 -0.98
CA GLY A 12 11.25 -0.85 -0.66
C GLY A 12 11.57 -2.32 -0.39
N GLY A 13 12.84 -2.61 -0.13
CA GLY A 13 13.31 -3.99 0.13
C GLY A 13 13.17 -4.92 -1.09
N GLY A 14 13.25 -4.35 -2.30
CA GLY A 14 13.05 -5.07 -3.55
C GLY A 14 11.59 -5.15 -3.99
N ALA A 15 10.63 -4.72 -3.16
CA ALA A 15 9.22 -4.68 -3.52
C ALA A 15 8.97 -3.74 -4.72
N GLU A 16 9.77 -2.68 -4.89
CA GLU A 16 9.66 -1.74 -6.01
C GLU A 16 9.75 -2.41 -7.38
N LEU A 17 10.43 -3.56 -7.48
CA LEU A 17 10.54 -4.33 -8.72
C LEU A 17 9.18 -4.83 -9.23
N LEU A 18 8.20 -5.00 -8.33
CA LEU A 18 6.84 -5.39 -8.70
C LEU A 18 6.03 -4.23 -9.31
N PHE A 19 6.58 -3.01 -9.26
CA PHE A 19 5.96 -1.74 -9.61
C PHE A 19 6.85 -0.93 -10.58
N ASP A 20 7.35 -1.57 -11.64
CA ASP A 20 8.27 -0.99 -12.64
C ASP A 20 9.61 -0.46 -12.07
N GLY A 21 10.02 -0.91 -10.88
CA GLY A 21 11.22 -0.40 -10.20
C GLY A 21 11.03 1.00 -9.60
N ILE A 22 9.80 1.52 -9.59
CA ILE A 22 9.49 2.85 -9.06
C ILE A 22 9.22 2.72 -7.56
N LYS A 23 10.03 3.43 -6.77
CA LYS A 23 9.92 3.42 -5.30
C LYS A 23 8.72 4.22 -4.81
N LYS A 24 8.62 5.49 -5.19
CA LYS A 24 7.60 6.42 -4.70
C LYS A 24 6.52 6.67 -5.74
N HIS A 25 5.27 6.48 -5.36
CA HIS A 25 4.08 6.73 -6.17
C HIS A 25 3.20 7.73 -5.45
N ARG A 26 2.98 8.90 -6.06
CA ARG A 26 2.00 9.85 -5.56
C ARG A 26 0.67 9.54 -6.23
N VAL A 27 -0.32 9.10 -5.45
CA VAL A 27 -1.59 8.61 -5.97
C VAL A 27 -2.74 9.46 -5.47
N THR A 28 -3.70 9.72 -6.36
CA THR A 28 -4.96 10.37 -6.02
C THR A 28 -6.06 9.31 -6.08
N LEU A 29 -6.51 8.88 -4.91
CA LEU A 29 -7.59 7.92 -4.76
C LEU A 29 -8.94 8.64 -5.03
N PRO A 30 -9.85 8.02 -5.80
CA PRO A 30 -11.13 8.63 -6.12
C PRO A 30 -11.97 8.82 -4.85
N GLY A 31 -12.73 9.91 -4.82
CA GLY A 31 -13.71 10.13 -3.77
C GLY A 31 -14.82 9.08 -3.81
N GLN A 32 -15.09 8.44 -2.68
CA GLN A 32 -16.12 7.41 -2.51
C GLN A 32 -17.03 7.74 -1.32
N GLU A 33 -18.10 6.96 -1.11
CA GLU A 33 -19.01 7.13 0.03
C GLU A 33 -18.36 6.66 1.33
N GLU A 34 -17.68 5.52 1.29
CA GLU A 34 -16.94 4.98 2.42
C GLU A 34 -15.51 5.53 2.45
N PRO A 35 -14.96 5.84 3.63
CA PRO A 35 -13.57 6.28 3.76
C PRO A 35 -12.62 5.20 3.22
N TRP A 36 -11.49 5.64 2.67
CA TRP A 36 -10.44 4.71 2.25
C TRP A 36 -9.79 4.08 3.48
N ASP A 37 -9.64 2.77 3.46
CA ASP A 37 -8.83 2.01 4.41
C ASP A 37 -7.66 1.32 3.70
N ILE A 38 -6.75 0.73 4.47
CA ILE A 38 -5.59 0.00 3.92
C ILE A 38 -6.04 -1.20 3.08
N ARG A 39 -7.12 -1.89 3.46
CA ARG A 39 -7.67 -3.01 2.69
C ARG A 39 -8.05 -2.59 1.27
N ASN A 40 -8.82 -1.52 1.14
CA ASN A 40 -9.25 -0.99 -0.16
C ASN A 40 -8.05 -0.42 -0.93
N LEU A 41 -7.08 0.20 -0.24
CA LEU A 41 -5.82 0.63 -0.87
C LEU A 41 -5.07 -0.55 -1.50
N LEU A 42 -4.96 -1.70 -0.82
CA LEU A 42 -4.30 -2.89 -1.38
C LEU A 42 -5.01 -3.41 -2.64
N ILE A 43 -6.34 -3.44 -2.63
CA ILE A 43 -7.15 -3.80 -3.81
C ILE A 43 -6.87 -2.82 -4.96
N TRP A 44 -6.78 -1.54 -4.65
CA TRP A 44 -6.49 -0.50 -5.64
C TRP A 44 -5.06 -0.61 -6.19
N ILE A 45 -4.05 -0.82 -5.34
CA ILE A 45 -2.65 -1.02 -5.73
C ILE A 45 -2.54 -2.21 -6.68
N LYS A 46 -3.17 -3.35 -6.33
CA LYS A 46 -3.20 -4.56 -7.16
C LYS A 46 -3.71 -4.29 -8.57
N LYS A 47 -4.75 -3.46 -8.68
CA LYS A 47 -5.43 -3.19 -9.94
C LYS A 47 -4.71 -2.14 -10.80
N ASN A 48 -4.06 -1.16 -10.19
CA ASN A 48 -3.59 0.04 -10.89
C ASN A 48 -2.06 0.17 -10.94
N LEU A 49 -1.35 -0.21 -9.87
CA LEU A 49 0.11 -0.02 -9.79
C LEU A 49 0.87 -1.30 -10.08
N LEU A 50 0.41 -2.45 -9.58
CA LEU A 50 1.14 -3.70 -9.67
C LEU A 50 1.30 -4.15 -11.14
N LYS A 51 2.54 -4.48 -11.52
CA LYS A 51 2.90 -4.91 -12.89
C LYS A 51 3.29 -6.37 -12.98
N GLU A 52 3.78 -6.91 -11.87
CA GLU A 52 4.18 -8.30 -11.74
C GLU A 52 3.05 -9.15 -11.14
N ARG A 53 3.37 -10.42 -10.88
CA ARG A 53 2.41 -11.40 -10.35
C ARG A 53 1.84 -10.99 -8.98
N PRO A 54 0.50 -10.88 -8.82
CA PRO A 54 -0.16 -10.50 -7.56
C PRO A 54 0.27 -11.27 -6.33
N GLU A 55 0.47 -12.57 -6.45
CA GLU A 55 0.85 -13.45 -5.34
C GLU A 55 2.23 -13.15 -4.75
N LEU A 56 3.07 -12.35 -5.42
CA LEU A 56 4.35 -11.89 -4.89
C LEU A 56 4.19 -10.75 -3.88
N PHE A 57 3.09 -9.99 -3.97
CA PHE A 57 2.81 -8.82 -3.13
C PHE A 57 1.63 -9.05 -2.18
N ILE A 58 0.57 -9.73 -2.63
CA ILE A 58 -0.71 -9.87 -1.91
C ILE A 58 -0.99 -11.35 -1.64
N GLN A 59 -1.45 -11.65 -0.43
CA GLN A 59 -1.97 -12.96 -0.04
C GLN A 59 -3.34 -12.80 0.63
N GLY A 60 -4.39 -13.37 0.02
CA GLY A 60 -5.76 -13.15 0.47
C GLY A 60 -6.15 -11.68 0.36
N ASP A 61 -6.51 -11.08 1.48
CA ASP A 61 -6.96 -9.68 1.57
C ASP A 61 -5.86 -8.74 2.12
N SER A 62 -4.65 -9.26 2.37
CA SER A 62 -3.53 -8.54 2.97
C SER A 62 -2.25 -8.67 2.14
N VAL A 63 -1.17 -8.03 2.60
CA VAL A 63 0.16 -8.22 2.03
C VAL A 63 0.68 -9.61 2.31
N ARG A 64 1.55 -10.12 1.43
CA ARG A 64 2.23 -11.40 1.64
C ARG A 64 3.08 -11.36 2.93
N PRO A 65 3.11 -12.43 3.75
CA PRO A 65 4.02 -12.55 4.87
C PRO A 65 5.46 -12.23 4.47
N GLY A 66 6.16 -11.47 5.30
CA GLY A 66 7.48 -10.93 4.98
C GLY A 66 7.46 -9.60 4.21
N ILE A 67 6.31 -8.95 4.11
CA ILE A 67 6.22 -7.53 3.78
C ILE A 67 5.82 -6.78 5.04
N LEU A 68 6.66 -5.84 5.47
CA LEU A 68 6.33 -4.89 6.53
C LEU A 68 5.59 -3.70 5.93
N VAL A 69 4.61 -3.18 6.66
CA VAL A 69 3.84 -2.01 6.25
C VAL A 69 3.98 -0.94 7.33
N LEU A 70 4.39 0.25 6.91
CA LEU A 70 4.47 1.43 7.77
C LEU A 70 3.50 2.49 7.25
N ILE A 71 2.78 3.13 8.15
CA ILE A 71 1.91 4.27 7.86
C ILE A 71 2.49 5.47 8.61
N ASN A 72 2.93 6.50 7.89
CA ASN A 72 3.61 7.68 8.46
C ASN A 72 4.77 7.30 9.40
N ASP A 73 5.64 6.40 8.93
CA ASP A 73 6.80 5.85 9.65
C ASP A 73 6.45 5.08 10.95
N ALA A 74 5.17 4.80 11.20
CA ALA A 74 4.71 3.97 12.32
C ALA A 74 4.24 2.59 11.84
N ASP A 75 4.47 1.58 12.67
CA ASP A 75 4.05 0.21 12.40
C ASP A 75 2.52 0.12 12.34
N TRP A 76 1.99 -0.39 11.22
CA TRP A 76 0.56 -0.50 11.00
C TRP A 76 -0.16 -1.40 12.01
N GLU A 77 0.55 -2.33 12.66
CA GLU A 77 -0.01 -3.21 13.71
C GLU A 77 -0.50 -2.39 14.90
N LEU A 78 0.10 -1.22 15.13
CA LEU A 78 -0.30 -0.29 16.18
C LEU A 78 -1.43 0.65 15.76
N LEU A 79 -1.77 0.68 14.47
CA LEU A 79 -2.71 1.64 13.87
C LEU A 79 -4.03 0.99 13.40
N GLY A 80 -4.16 -0.34 13.53
CA GLY A 80 -5.35 -1.07 13.09
C GLY A 80 -5.20 -1.78 11.74
N GLU A 81 -3.97 -1.88 11.22
CA GLU A 81 -3.61 -2.67 10.03
C GLU A 81 -4.52 -2.36 8.82
N LEU A 82 -5.30 -3.35 8.37
CA LEU A 82 -6.17 -3.28 7.21
C LEU A 82 -7.33 -2.29 7.39
N ASP A 83 -7.73 -2.02 8.63
CA ASP A 83 -8.89 -1.21 8.97
C ASP A 83 -8.51 0.25 9.30
N TYR A 84 -7.22 0.60 9.25
CA TYR A 84 -6.77 1.99 9.39
C TYR A 84 -7.37 2.85 8.27
N GLN A 85 -8.06 3.93 8.65
CA GLN A 85 -8.64 4.89 7.72
C GLN A 85 -7.58 5.89 7.26
N LEU A 86 -7.29 5.86 5.95
CA LEU A 86 -6.32 6.75 5.31
C LEU A 86 -6.77 8.21 5.39
N GLN A 87 -5.80 9.07 5.66
CA GLN A 87 -5.97 10.52 5.65
C GLN A 87 -5.24 11.16 4.48
N ASP A 88 -5.59 12.40 4.18
CA ASP A 88 -4.94 13.14 3.11
C ASP A 88 -3.48 13.38 3.50
N GLN A 89 -2.59 13.20 2.54
CA GLN A 89 -1.14 13.29 2.68
C GLN A 89 -0.48 12.17 3.51
N ASP A 90 -1.21 11.10 3.85
CA ASP A 90 -0.59 9.92 4.46
C ASP A 90 0.47 9.30 3.54
N SER A 91 1.52 8.77 4.15
CA SER A 91 2.54 7.95 3.52
C SER A 91 2.39 6.49 3.94
N VAL A 92 2.30 5.58 2.98
CA VAL A 92 2.23 4.13 3.20
C VAL A 92 3.44 3.47 2.55
N LEU A 93 4.31 2.88 3.36
CA LEU A 93 5.55 2.24 2.92
C LEU A 93 5.46 0.72 3.07
N PHE A 94 5.67 0.00 1.98
CA PHE A 94 5.74 -1.45 1.92
C PHE A 94 7.20 -1.91 1.75
N ILE A 95 7.74 -2.65 2.72
CA ILE A 95 9.12 -3.15 2.69
C ILE A 95 9.10 -4.67 2.63
N SER A 96 9.59 -5.24 1.53
CA SER A 96 9.85 -6.68 1.45
C SER A 96 11.09 -7.04 2.27
N THR A 97 10.95 -7.93 3.25
CA THR A 97 12.04 -8.46 4.07
C THR A 97 12.58 -9.80 3.56
N LEU A 98 11.87 -10.43 2.62
CA LEU A 98 12.22 -11.77 2.11
C LEU A 98 13.17 -11.77 0.91
N HIS A 99 13.31 -10.67 0.18
CA HIS A 99 14.08 -10.64 -1.08
C HIS A 99 15.55 -10.23 -0.93
N GLY A 100 16.10 -10.30 0.28
CA GLY A 100 17.55 -10.15 0.51
C GLY A 100 18.30 -11.45 0.25
N GLY A 101 18.51 -11.80 -1.02
CA GLY A 101 19.34 -12.92 -1.47
C GLY A 101 20.43 -12.48 -2.41
#